data_AF-E9PXL5-F1
#
_entry.id   AF-E9PXL5-F1
#
_cell.length_a   1.000
_cell.length_b   1.000
_cell.length_c   1.000
_cell.angle_alpha   90.00
_cell.angle_beta   90.00
_cell.angle_gamma   90.00
#
_symmetry.space_group_name_H-M   'P 1'
#
loop_
_entity.id
_entity.type
_entity.pdbx_description
1 polymer ?
#
loop_
_entity_poly.entity_id
_entity_poly.type
_entity_poly.pdbx_seq_one_letter_code
_entity_poly.pdbx_strand_id
1 'polypeptide(L)'
;MAHLMTVQLLLLVMWMAECAQSRATRARTELLNVCMDAKHHKEKPGPEDNLHDQCSPWKTNSCCSTNTSQEAHKDISYLYRFNWNHCGTMTSECKRHFIQDTCLYECSPNLGPWIQQVDQSWRKERILDVPLCKEDCQQWWEDCQSSFTCKSNWHKGWNW
;
A
#
# COMPACT_ATOMS: atom_id res chain seq x y z
N MET A 1 -7.34 39.31 -40.88
CA MET A 1 -6.16 39.06 -40.02
C MET A 1 -6.54 39.00 -38.54
N ALA A 2 -7.18 40.03 -37.96
CA ALA A 2 -7.57 40.03 -36.53
C ALA A 2 -8.43 38.82 -36.09
N HIS A 3 -9.39 38.40 -36.92
CA HIS A 3 -10.30 37.29 -36.62
C HIS A 3 -9.62 35.90 -36.62
N LEU A 4 -8.56 35.74 -37.42
CA LEU A 4 -7.78 34.49 -37.47
C LEU A 4 -6.86 34.38 -36.26
N MET A 5 -6.28 35.50 -35.84
CA MET A 5 -5.44 35.58 -34.64
C MET A 5 -6.23 35.33 -33.35
N THR A 6 -7.49 35.79 -33.27
CA THR A 6 -8.35 35.53 -32.12
C THR A 6 -8.71 34.04 -32.00
N VAL A 7 -9.02 33.37 -33.12
CA VAL A 7 -9.32 31.93 -33.12
C VAL A 7 -8.09 31.10 -32.73
N GLN A 8 -6.91 31.43 -33.23
CA GLN A 8 -5.66 30.75 -32.85
C GLN A 8 -5.32 30.96 -31.37
N LEU A 9 -5.56 32.16 -30.82
CA LEU A 9 -5.35 32.45 -29.41
C LEU A 9 -6.31 31.63 -28.52
N LEU A 10 -7.59 31.54 -28.92
CA LEU A 10 -8.59 30.74 -28.22
C LEU A 10 -8.24 29.24 -28.23
N LEU A 11 -7.77 28.70 -29.35
CA LEU A 11 -7.31 27.32 -29.46
C LEU A 11 -6.09 27.03 -28.59
N LEU A 12 -5.12 27.96 -28.52
CA LEU A 12 -3.97 27.87 -27.62
C LEU A 12 -4.39 27.89 -26.14
N VAL A 13 -5.34 28.75 -25.76
CA VAL A 13 -5.85 28.82 -24.38
C VAL A 13 -6.58 27.53 -24.00
N MET A 14 -7.36 26.94 -24.91
CA MET A 14 -8.04 25.66 -24.69
C MET A 14 -7.04 24.50 -24.51
N TRP A 15 -5.98 24.47 -25.31
CA TRP A 15 -4.92 23.45 -25.21
C TRP A 15 -4.12 23.56 -23.89
N MET A 16 -3.86 24.79 -23.44
CA MET A 16 -3.20 25.03 -22.15
C MET A 16 -4.10 24.64 -20.95
N ALA A 17 -5.43 24.80 -21.07
CA ALA A 17 -6.38 24.36 -20.06
C ALA A 17 -6.46 22.83 -19.94
N GLU A 18 -6.42 22.11 -21.07
CA GLU A 18 -6.39 20.63 -21.09
C GLU A 18 -5.07 20.07 -20.54
N CYS A 19 -3.92 20.71 -20.84
CA CYS A 19 -2.63 20.31 -20.26
C CYS A 19 -2.55 20.56 -18.74
N ALA A 20 -3.18 21.61 -18.22
CA ALA A 20 -3.21 21.90 -16.78
C ALA A 20 -4.02 20.87 -15.99
N GLN A 21 -5.09 20.31 -16.58
CA GLN A 21 -5.94 19.32 -15.91
C GLN A 21 -5.27 17.93 -15.80
N SER A 22 -4.40 17.56 -16.75
CA SER A 22 -3.80 16.22 -16.82
C SER A 22 -2.74 15.91 -15.75
N ARG A 23 -2.24 16.91 -15.01
CA ARG A 23 -1.15 16.73 -14.01
C ARG A 23 -1.54 17.11 -12.58
N ALA A 24 -2.78 17.54 -12.35
CA ALA A 24 -3.26 17.60 -10.99
C ALA A 24 -3.52 16.16 -10.51
N THR A 25 -2.52 15.55 -9.88
CA THR A 25 -2.78 14.50 -8.89
C THR A 25 -3.93 15.01 -8.04
N ARG A 26 -5.10 14.36 -8.13
CA ARG A 26 -6.28 14.77 -7.36
C ARG A 26 -5.88 14.70 -5.89
N ALA A 27 -5.58 15.86 -5.30
CA ALA A 27 -5.11 15.92 -3.93
C ALA A 27 -6.19 15.30 -3.05
N ARG A 28 -5.84 14.19 -2.37
CA ARG A 28 -6.75 13.54 -1.44
C ARG A 28 -7.00 14.53 -0.29
N THR A 29 -8.26 14.88 -0.08
CA THR A 29 -8.67 15.84 0.96
C THR A 29 -8.79 15.19 2.33
N GLU A 30 -9.13 13.89 2.38
CA GLU A 30 -9.25 13.11 3.60
C GLU A 30 -7.99 12.25 3.81
N LEU A 31 -7.06 12.74 4.64
CA LEU A 31 -5.77 12.08 4.90
C LEU A 31 -5.71 11.38 6.27
N LEU A 32 -6.56 11.76 7.21
CA LEU A 32 -6.51 11.26 8.58
C LEU A 32 -7.64 10.26 8.81
N ASN A 33 -7.33 9.16 9.48
CA ASN A 33 -8.31 8.13 9.84
C ASN A 33 -9.09 7.60 8.62
N VAL A 34 -8.35 7.14 7.61
CA VAL A 34 -8.89 6.65 6.34
C VAL A 34 -8.28 5.30 5.98
N CYS A 35 -9.03 4.51 5.22
CA CYS A 35 -8.52 3.31 4.58
C CYS A 35 -8.22 3.58 3.11
N MET A 36 -7.25 2.84 2.55
CA MET A 36 -6.96 2.89 1.12
C MET A 36 -7.90 1.96 0.35
N ASP A 37 -8.26 2.32 -0.88
CA ASP A 37 -9.01 1.45 -1.80
C ASP A 37 -8.05 0.42 -2.45
N ALA A 38 -7.70 -0.60 -1.65
CA ALA A 38 -6.92 -1.75 -2.08
C ALA A 38 -7.69 -3.07 -1.81
N LYS A 39 -7.02 -4.21 -2.05
CA LYS A 39 -7.69 -5.49 -2.27
C LYS A 39 -8.54 -6.01 -1.09
N HIS A 40 -8.09 -5.79 0.15
CA HIS A 40 -8.70 -6.37 1.36
C HIS A 40 -9.06 -5.33 2.43
N HIS A 41 -8.89 -4.04 2.12
CA HIS A 41 -9.22 -2.95 3.02
C HIS A 41 -10.75 -2.79 3.15
N LYS A 42 -11.19 -2.47 4.36
CA LYS A 42 -12.51 -1.91 4.61
C LYS A 42 -12.61 -0.52 4.00
N GLU A 43 -13.84 -0.05 3.75
CA GLU A 43 -14.08 1.30 3.24
C GLU A 43 -13.66 2.38 4.26
N LYS A 44 -13.91 2.14 5.55
CA LYS A 44 -13.61 3.06 6.65
C LYS A 44 -13.03 2.34 7.85
N PRO A 45 -12.21 3.02 8.68
CA PRO A 45 -11.71 2.45 9.92
C PRO A 45 -12.84 2.14 10.90
N GLY A 46 -12.61 1.13 11.74
CA GLY A 46 -13.51 0.81 12.85
C GLY A 46 -12.92 -0.27 13.75
N PRO A 47 -13.52 -0.52 14.92
CA PRO A 47 -13.05 -1.53 15.86
C PRO A 47 -13.16 -2.95 15.29
N GLU A 48 -12.19 -3.80 15.63
CA GLU A 48 -12.12 -5.23 15.35
C GLU A 48 -11.51 -5.93 16.57
N ASP A 49 -12.35 -6.37 17.50
CA ASP A 49 -11.87 -6.90 18.79
C ASP A 49 -11.04 -8.19 18.67
N ASN A 50 -11.16 -8.88 17.53
CA ASN A 50 -10.57 -10.21 17.30
C ASN A 50 -9.40 -10.20 16.30
N LEU A 51 -8.71 -9.07 16.11
CA LEU A 51 -7.49 -9.06 15.29
C LEU A 51 -6.44 -10.03 15.84
N HIS A 52 -5.93 -10.88 14.97
CA HIS A 52 -5.05 -11.98 15.33
C HIS A 52 -3.63 -11.52 15.65
N ASP A 53 -3.11 -11.99 16.78
CA ASP A 53 -1.69 -11.93 17.20
C ASP A 53 -1.01 -10.57 16.91
N GLN A 54 -0.12 -10.50 15.92
CA GLN A 54 0.67 -9.30 15.62
C GLN A 54 -0.16 -8.14 15.08
N CYS A 55 -1.38 -8.40 14.60
CA CYS A 55 -2.31 -7.35 14.16
C CYS A 55 -3.20 -6.81 15.30
N SER A 56 -3.11 -7.38 16.52
CA SER A 56 -3.89 -6.91 17.68
C SER A 56 -3.67 -5.43 18.10
N PRO A 57 -2.54 -4.77 17.81
CA PRO A 57 -2.38 -3.34 18.11
C PRO A 57 -3.42 -2.43 17.45
N TRP A 58 -4.03 -2.85 16.33
CA TRP A 58 -5.03 -2.07 15.59
C TRP A 58 -6.49 -2.36 16.03
N LYS A 59 -6.72 -3.20 17.05
CA LYS A 59 -8.08 -3.68 17.39
C LYS A 59 -9.11 -2.59 17.68
N THR A 60 -8.69 -1.44 18.20
CA THR A 60 -9.61 -0.34 18.55
C THR A 60 -10.04 0.47 17.32
N ASN A 61 -9.22 0.48 16.27
CA ASN A 61 -9.47 1.23 15.04
C ASN A 61 -8.59 0.70 13.90
N SER A 62 -9.17 -0.10 13.00
CA SER A 62 -8.46 -0.77 11.92
C SER A 62 -9.15 -0.66 10.56
N CYS A 63 -8.36 -0.80 9.51
CA CYS A 63 -8.79 -0.94 8.12
C CYS A 63 -8.89 -2.39 7.63
N CYS A 64 -8.43 -3.37 8.41
CA CYS A 64 -8.50 -4.78 8.06
C CYS A 64 -9.65 -5.48 8.81
N SER A 65 -10.02 -6.68 8.35
CA SER A 65 -10.96 -7.55 9.07
C SER A 65 -10.22 -8.59 9.92
N THR A 66 -10.94 -9.20 10.87
CA THR A 66 -10.45 -10.39 11.61
C THR A 66 -9.88 -11.47 10.68
N ASN A 67 -10.57 -11.80 9.57
CA ASN A 67 -10.09 -12.78 8.59
C ASN A 67 -8.77 -12.36 7.94
N THR A 68 -8.64 -11.09 7.57
CA THR A 68 -7.40 -10.53 6.99
C THR A 68 -6.23 -10.71 7.96
N SER A 69 -6.44 -10.41 9.25
CA SER A 69 -5.39 -10.55 10.26
C SER A 69 -4.94 -12.00 10.47
N GLN A 70 -5.85 -12.98 10.44
CA GLN A 70 -5.50 -14.40 10.55
C GLN A 70 -4.65 -14.87 9.36
N GLU A 71 -4.92 -14.32 8.19
CA GLU A 71 -4.30 -14.74 6.93
C GLU A 71 -2.97 -14.04 6.68
N ALA A 72 -2.74 -12.88 7.29
CA ALA A 72 -1.42 -12.27 7.36
C ALA A 72 -0.37 -13.20 8.01
N HIS A 73 -0.81 -14.14 8.86
CA HIS A 73 0.07 -15.06 9.59
C HIS A 73 0.27 -16.42 8.90
N LYS A 74 -0.45 -16.70 7.80
CA LYS A 74 -0.37 -17.97 7.06
C LYS A 74 0.59 -17.87 5.88
N ASP A 75 1.34 -18.94 5.63
CA ASP A 75 2.13 -19.07 4.40
C ASP A 75 1.20 -19.27 3.20
N ILE A 76 1.46 -18.58 2.09
CA ILE A 76 0.68 -18.70 0.85
C ILE A 76 -0.81 -18.43 1.10
N SER A 77 -1.11 -17.45 1.96
CA SER A 77 -2.48 -17.09 2.34
C SER A 77 -3.29 -16.52 1.19
N TYR A 78 -4.62 -16.45 1.32
CA TYR A 78 -5.45 -15.95 0.22
C TYR A 78 -5.19 -14.47 -0.10
N LEU A 79 -4.55 -13.71 0.81
CA LEU A 79 -4.33 -12.28 0.64
C LEU A 79 -3.66 -12.01 -0.71
N TYR A 80 -2.53 -12.66 -0.93
CA TYR A 80 -1.71 -12.51 -2.14
C TYR A 80 -1.12 -13.82 -2.66
N ARG A 81 -1.44 -14.97 -2.02
CA ARG A 81 -0.84 -16.28 -2.31
C ARG A 81 0.69 -16.25 -2.28
N PHE A 82 1.26 -15.36 -1.45
CA PHE A 82 2.68 -15.09 -1.46
C PHE A 82 3.45 -16.16 -0.69
N ASN A 83 4.53 -16.67 -1.29
CA ASN A 83 5.41 -17.64 -0.65
C ASN A 83 6.61 -16.94 -0.01
N TRP A 84 6.60 -16.82 1.32
CA TRP A 84 7.74 -16.32 2.09
C TRP A 84 8.98 -17.22 1.95
N ASN A 85 8.79 -18.51 1.70
CA ASN A 85 9.84 -19.53 1.65
C ASN A 85 10.36 -19.79 0.22
N HIS A 86 10.39 -18.78 -0.66
CA HIS A 86 10.73 -18.94 -2.08
C HIS A 86 12.21 -19.27 -2.35
N CYS A 87 13.09 -19.18 -1.35
CA CYS A 87 14.49 -19.61 -1.41
C CYS A 87 14.87 -20.58 -0.27
N GLY A 88 13.90 -21.36 0.23
CA GLY A 88 14.04 -22.16 1.43
C GLY A 88 13.28 -21.55 2.61
N THR A 89 13.31 -22.23 3.75
CA THR A 89 12.56 -21.79 4.94
C THR A 89 13.09 -20.46 5.47
N MET A 90 12.23 -19.45 5.48
CA MET A 90 12.50 -18.15 6.11
C MET A 90 12.54 -18.32 7.63
N THR A 91 13.48 -17.65 8.29
CA THR A 91 13.58 -17.69 9.76
C THR A 91 12.38 -17.01 10.41
N SER A 92 12.02 -17.45 11.62
CA SER A 92 10.88 -16.88 12.36
C SER A 92 11.06 -15.39 12.64
N GLU A 93 12.28 -14.96 12.99
CA GLU A 93 12.61 -13.56 13.26
C GLU A 93 12.38 -12.69 12.03
N CYS A 94 12.84 -13.13 10.86
CA CYS A 94 12.61 -12.43 9.60
C CYS A 94 11.13 -12.40 9.21
N LYS A 95 10.45 -13.55 9.33
CA LYS A 95 9.04 -13.69 8.95
C LYS A 95 8.12 -12.82 9.81
N ARG A 96 8.44 -12.65 11.10
CA ARG A 96 7.70 -11.74 12.01
C ARG A 96 7.59 -10.33 11.43
N HIS A 97 8.67 -9.78 10.86
CA HIS A 97 8.64 -8.45 10.25
C HIS A 97 7.73 -8.37 9.02
N PHE A 98 7.74 -9.38 8.15
CA PHE A 98 6.81 -9.44 7.00
C PHE A 98 5.34 -9.54 7.44
N ILE A 99 5.07 -10.21 8.56
CA ILE A 99 3.73 -10.24 9.16
C ILE A 99 3.36 -8.86 9.71
N GLN A 100 4.26 -8.18 10.44
CA GLN A 100 4.02 -6.82 10.96
C GLN A 100 3.82 -5.80 9.83
N ASP A 101 4.61 -5.87 8.77
CA ASP A 101 4.45 -5.06 7.55
C ASP A 101 3.07 -5.29 6.92
N THR A 102 2.64 -6.56 6.81
CA THR A 102 1.30 -6.90 6.31
C THR A 102 0.21 -6.33 7.24
N CYS A 103 0.34 -6.46 8.57
CA CYS A 103 -0.62 -5.87 9.50
C CYS A 103 -0.66 -4.33 9.38
N LEU A 104 0.49 -3.66 9.26
CA LEU A 104 0.55 -2.21 9.07
C LEU A 104 -0.16 -1.81 7.78
N TYR A 105 0.17 -2.47 6.67
CA TYR A 105 -0.38 -2.18 5.35
C TYR A 105 -1.90 -2.40 5.31
N GLU A 106 -2.38 -3.53 5.82
CA GLU A 106 -3.81 -3.89 5.76
C GLU A 106 -4.64 -3.16 6.82
N CYS A 107 -4.09 -2.91 8.01
CA CYS A 107 -4.88 -2.48 9.17
C CYS A 107 -4.73 -0.99 9.53
N SER A 108 -3.66 -0.30 9.16
CA SER A 108 -3.41 1.06 9.65
C SER A 108 -4.36 2.09 9.04
N PRO A 109 -5.13 2.84 9.85
CA PRO A 109 -5.95 3.95 9.39
C PRO A 109 -5.18 5.28 9.28
N ASN A 110 -3.86 5.25 9.50
CA ASN A 110 -3.01 6.43 9.62
C ASN A 110 -2.08 6.63 8.43
N LEU A 111 -2.21 5.81 7.38
CA LEU A 111 -1.36 5.88 6.20
C LEU A 111 -1.84 6.87 5.13
N GLY A 112 -2.94 7.57 5.37
CA GLY A 112 -3.59 8.45 4.40
C GLY A 112 -2.70 9.50 3.72
N PRO A 113 -1.74 10.16 4.40
CA PRO A 113 -0.83 11.12 3.77
C PRO A 113 0.05 10.53 2.65
N TRP A 114 0.23 9.21 2.63
CA TRP A 114 1.10 8.49 1.69
C TRP A 114 0.31 7.69 0.65
N ILE A 115 -1.01 7.76 0.66
CA ILE A 115 -1.85 7.08 -0.33
C ILE A 115 -1.76 7.80 -1.67
N GLN A 116 -1.47 7.05 -2.71
CA GLN A 116 -1.48 7.49 -4.10
C GLN A 116 -2.38 6.60 -4.95
N GLN A 117 -3.10 7.24 -5.88
CA GLN A 117 -3.91 6.57 -6.89
C GLN A 117 -3.01 5.84 -7.88
N VAL A 118 -3.38 4.61 -8.23
CA VAL A 118 -2.69 3.78 -9.21
C VAL A 118 -3.68 3.06 -10.09
N ASP A 119 -3.34 2.91 -11.36
CA ASP A 119 -4.15 2.15 -12.32
C ASP A 119 -3.61 0.71 -12.42
N GLN A 120 -4.05 -0.15 -11.49
CA GLN A 120 -3.68 -1.56 -11.44
C GLN A 120 -4.93 -2.44 -11.28
N SER A 121 -4.93 -3.63 -11.89
CA SER A 121 -6.09 -4.52 -11.96
C SER A 121 -6.63 -5.00 -10.60
N TRP A 122 -5.84 -4.92 -9.53
CA TRP A 122 -6.19 -5.47 -8.22
C TRP A 122 -6.20 -4.43 -7.09
N ARG A 123 -5.84 -3.17 -7.35
CA ARG A 123 -5.92 -2.06 -6.38
C ARG A 123 -6.02 -0.73 -7.10
N LYS A 124 -6.84 0.18 -6.56
CA LYS A 124 -6.94 1.55 -7.08
C LYS A 124 -6.02 2.52 -6.35
N GLU A 125 -5.63 2.17 -5.13
CA GLU A 125 -4.72 2.95 -4.30
C GLU A 125 -3.57 2.11 -3.76
N ARG A 126 -2.44 2.75 -3.48
CA ARG A 126 -1.31 2.16 -2.74
C ARG A 126 -0.63 3.23 -1.89
N ILE A 127 0.18 2.80 -0.95
CA ILE A 127 1.11 3.69 -0.25
C ILE A 127 2.44 3.84 -1.01
N LEU A 128 3.01 5.05 -0.95
CA LEU A 128 4.36 5.38 -1.42
C LEU A 128 5.07 6.28 -0.41
N ASP A 129 6.36 6.03 -0.20
CA ASP A 129 7.24 6.86 0.62
C ASP A 129 6.76 7.06 2.07
N VAL A 130 6.19 6.02 2.67
CA VAL A 130 5.87 5.99 4.09
C VAL A 130 7.18 6.11 4.89
N PRO A 131 7.29 7.07 5.82
CA PRO A 131 8.51 7.32 6.59
C PRO A 131 8.61 6.31 7.73
N LEU A 132 8.96 5.07 7.38
CA LEU A 132 9.23 4.04 8.36
C LEU A 132 10.35 4.51 9.29
N CYS A 133 10.18 4.31 10.59
CA CYS A 133 11.20 4.62 11.58
C CYS A 133 12.50 3.86 11.25
N LYS A 134 13.64 4.49 11.55
CA LYS A 134 14.95 3.94 11.23
C LYS A 134 15.15 2.59 11.93
N GLU A 135 14.75 2.51 13.20
CA GLU A 135 14.94 1.36 14.07
C GLU A 135 14.15 0.15 13.55
N ASP A 136 12.89 0.34 13.16
CA ASP A 136 12.05 -0.70 12.54
C ASP A 136 12.68 -1.25 11.25
N CYS A 137 13.15 -0.37 10.37
CA CYS A 137 13.81 -0.76 9.12
C CYS A 137 15.12 -1.52 9.38
N GLN A 138 15.94 -1.03 10.31
CA GLN A 138 17.23 -1.62 10.63
C GLN A 138 17.07 -2.99 11.29
N GLN A 139 16.18 -3.13 12.27
CA GLN A 139 15.92 -4.41 12.93
C GLN A 139 15.36 -5.44 11.97
N TRP A 140 14.45 -5.04 11.06
CA TRP A 140 13.96 -5.93 10.01
C TRP A 140 15.11 -6.45 9.14
N TRP A 141 15.98 -5.54 8.68
CA TRP A 141 17.13 -5.93 7.86
C TRP A 141 18.07 -6.90 8.59
N GLU A 142 18.37 -6.64 9.86
CA GLU A 142 19.26 -7.48 10.69
C GLU A 142 18.66 -8.88 10.94
N ASP A 143 17.38 -8.97 11.32
CA ASP A 143 16.71 -10.25 11.59
C ASP A 143 16.55 -11.12 10.33
N CYS A 144 16.59 -10.50 9.15
CA CYS A 144 16.57 -11.19 7.86
C CYS A 144 17.95 -11.59 7.32
N GLN A 145 19.06 -11.28 8.02
CA GLN A 145 20.42 -11.58 7.54
C GLN A 145 20.67 -13.07 7.25
N SER A 146 19.98 -13.97 7.96
CA SER A 146 20.10 -15.42 7.81
C SER A 146 19.04 -16.05 6.89
N SER A 147 18.12 -15.25 6.35
CA SER A 147 17.13 -15.68 5.38
C SER A 147 17.59 -15.37 3.95
N PHE A 148 17.02 -16.06 2.97
CA PHE A 148 17.45 -15.97 1.57
C PHE A 148 16.34 -15.47 0.66
N THR A 149 16.72 -14.75 -0.39
CA THR A 149 15.82 -14.34 -1.47
C THR A 149 16.54 -14.30 -2.82
N CYS A 150 15.80 -14.46 -3.90
CA CYS A 150 16.31 -14.39 -5.27
C CYS A 150 15.92 -13.09 -6.00
N LYS A 151 15.26 -12.14 -5.32
CA LYS A 151 14.78 -10.89 -5.91
C LYS A 151 14.93 -9.72 -4.94
N SER A 152 15.30 -8.55 -5.46
CA SER A 152 15.27 -7.28 -4.72
C SER A 152 13.94 -6.52 -4.83
N ASN A 153 13.09 -6.89 -5.80
CA ASN A 153 11.73 -6.35 -5.95
C ASN A 153 10.72 -7.49 -5.86
N TRP A 154 9.96 -7.53 -4.77
CA TRP A 154 8.97 -8.58 -4.52
C TRP A 154 7.56 -8.23 -5.01
N HIS A 155 7.34 -7.06 -5.61
CA HIS A 155 6.05 -6.70 -6.19
C HIS A 155 5.83 -7.22 -7.63
N LYS A 156 6.90 -7.55 -8.37
CA LYS A 156 6.81 -7.94 -9.80
C LYS A 156 7.86 -8.99 -10.20
N GLY A 157 7.56 -9.71 -11.27
CA GLY A 157 8.50 -10.64 -11.91
C GLY A 157 8.69 -11.96 -11.17
N TRP A 158 7.70 -12.39 -10.39
CA TRP A 158 7.59 -13.76 -9.89
C TRP A 158 7.04 -14.69 -10.98
N ASN A 159 7.32 -15.98 -10.83
CA ASN A 159 6.62 -17.04 -11.57
C ASN A 159 5.47 -17.53 -10.69
N TRP A 160 4.23 -17.30 -11.12
CA TRP A 160 3.00 -17.56 -10.37
C TRP A 160 2.29 -18.81 -10.87
#